data_AF-A0A5P9CQA3-F1
#
_entry.id   AF-A0A5P9CQA3-F1
#
_cell.length_a   1.000
_cell.length_b   1.000
_cell.length_c   1.000
_cell.angle_alpha   90.00
_cell.angle_beta   90.00
_cell.angle_gamma   90.00
#
_symmetry.space_group_name_H-M   'P 1'
#
loop_
_entity.id
_entity.type
_entity.pdbx_description
1 polymer ?
#
loop_
_entity_poly.entity_id
_entity_poly.type
_entity_poly.pdbx_seq_one_letter_code
_entity_poly.pdbx_strand_id
1 'polypeptide(L)'
;MGVLSYCKIDDMVITRNMQNHLNEIESKVALGNLLATSVASSQFIQIFSGRMSAGKRLQTIYEHDWEKFGQAMASSHFVTKELVNRIADKARLTSRGKEQDFWKCVYDATRY
;
A
#
# COMPACT_ATOMS: atom_id res chain seq x y z
N MET A 1 -5.63 10.91 10.25
CA MET A 1 -5.36 12.08 9.39
C MET A 1 -5.07 11.56 7.99
N GLY A 2 -5.84 11.97 6.98
CA GLY A 2 -5.63 11.51 5.60
C GLY A 2 -4.43 12.20 4.94
N VAL A 3 -3.83 11.58 3.94
CA VAL A 3 -2.66 12.09 3.18
C VAL A 3 -2.86 13.54 2.69
N LEU A 4 -4.10 13.93 2.40
CA LEU A 4 -4.50 15.29 2.03
C LEU A 4 -4.21 16.36 3.10
N SER A 5 -4.08 16.01 4.39
CA SER A 5 -3.68 16.96 5.43
C SER A 5 -2.18 17.04 5.66
N TYR A 6 -1.42 16.01 5.24
CA TYR A 6 0.03 15.95 5.46
C TYR A 6 0.79 16.74 4.39
N CYS A 7 0.38 16.60 3.12
CA CYS A 7 0.97 17.32 1.99
C CYS A 7 0.07 18.44 1.45
N LYS A 8 -0.78 19.03 2.28
CA LYS A 8 -1.68 20.09 1.84
C LYS A 8 -0.88 21.30 1.35
N ILE A 9 -1.10 21.70 0.10
CA ILE A 9 -0.62 22.98 -0.45
C ILE A 9 -1.84 23.83 -0.79
N ASP A 10 -1.97 24.99 -0.15
CA ASP A 10 -3.11 25.89 -0.36
C ASP A 10 -3.08 26.50 -1.77
N ASP A 11 -4.27 26.68 -2.36
CA ASP A 11 -4.49 27.24 -3.71
C ASP A 11 -3.64 26.59 -4.81
N MET A 12 -3.58 25.26 -4.82
CA MET A 12 -2.93 24.47 -5.88
C MET A 12 -3.94 24.08 -6.96
N VAL A 13 -3.59 24.32 -8.23
CA VAL A 13 -4.38 23.90 -9.38
C VAL A 13 -3.93 22.50 -9.80
N ILE A 14 -4.87 21.55 -9.84
CA ILE A 14 -4.60 20.19 -10.31
C ILE A 14 -4.48 20.21 -11.83
N THR A 15 -3.26 20.00 -12.34
CA THR A 15 -3.02 19.86 -13.77
C THR A 15 -3.43 18.46 -14.25
N ARG A 16 -3.63 18.29 -15.57
CA ARG A 16 -3.89 16.96 -16.15
C ARG A 16 -2.76 15.96 -15.85
N ASN A 17 -1.51 16.42 -15.83
CA ASN A 17 -0.37 15.59 -15.48
C ASN A 17 -0.41 15.15 -14.01
N MET A 18 -0.72 16.09 -13.11
CA MET A 18 -0.93 15.77 -11.69
C MET A 18 -2.02 14.71 -11.51
N GLN A 19 -3.16 14.90 -12.18
CA GLN A 19 -4.28 13.94 -12.12
C GLN A 19 -3.87 12.55 -12.62
N ASN A 20 -3.07 12.46 -13.68
CA ASN A 20 -2.58 11.17 -14.18
C ASN A 20 -1.71 10.46 -13.14
N HIS A 21 -0.82 11.18 -12.46
CA HIS A 21 0.01 10.62 -11.38
C HIS A 21 -0.83 10.18 -10.18
N LEU A 22 -1.86 10.95 -9.80
CA LEU A 22 -2.78 10.58 -8.73
C LEU A 22 -3.57 9.31 -9.08
N ASN A 23 -4.08 9.20 -10.30
CA ASN A 23 -4.78 7.99 -10.78
C ASN A 23 -3.83 6.78 -10.80
N GLU A 24 -2.56 6.98 -11.17
CA GLU A 24 -1.56 5.93 -11.14
C GLU A 24 -1.31 5.44 -9.70
N ILE A 25 -1.17 6.36 -8.75
CA ILE A 25 -1.04 6.04 -7.31
C ILE A 25 -2.27 5.28 -6.82
N GLU A 26 -3.48 5.75 -7.12
CA GLU A 26 -4.72 5.09 -6.72
C GLU A 26 -4.76 3.64 -7.24
N SER A 27 -4.38 3.43 -8.50
CA SER A 27 -4.29 2.09 -9.09
C SER A 27 -3.27 1.20 -8.35
N LYS A 28 -2.09 1.72 -7.98
CA LYS A 28 -1.09 0.94 -7.24
C LYS A 28 -1.53 0.62 -5.81
N VAL A 29 -2.20 1.55 -5.14
CA VAL A 29 -2.76 1.34 -3.80
C VAL A 29 -3.87 0.29 -3.83
N ALA A 30 -4.78 0.36 -4.82
CA ALA A 30 -5.83 -0.62 -5.00
C ALA A 30 -5.26 -2.03 -5.22
N LEU A 31 -4.24 -2.16 -6.08
CA LEU A 31 -3.56 -3.44 -6.30
C LEU A 31 -2.85 -3.96 -5.04
N GLY A 32 -2.17 -3.08 -4.30
CA GLY A 32 -1.53 -3.43 -3.03
C GLY A 32 -2.52 -3.95 -1.99
N ASN A 33 -3.68 -3.30 -1.86
CA ASN A 33 -4.74 -3.74 -0.97
C ASN A 33 -5.34 -5.09 -1.40
N LEU A 34 -5.50 -5.31 -2.71
CA LEU A 34 -5.95 -6.59 -3.25
C LEU A 34 -4.95 -7.71 -2.93
N LEU A 35 -3.65 -7.46 -3.10
CA LEU A 35 -2.60 -8.41 -2.76
C LEU A 35 -2.63 -8.75 -1.26
N ALA A 36 -2.65 -7.75 -0.38
CA ALA A 36 -2.73 -7.95 1.06
C ALA A 36 -3.99 -8.76 1.46
N THR A 37 -5.15 -8.43 0.87
CA THR A 37 -6.41 -9.15 1.09
C THR A 37 -6.29 -10.61 0.66
N SER A 38 -5.67 -10.87 -0.49
CA SER A 38 -5.51 -12.22 -1.04
C SER A 38 -4.57 -13.07 -0.18
N VAL A 39 -3.44 -12.49 0.25
CA VAL A 39 -2.48 -13.15 1.15
C VAL A 39 -3.14 -13.50 2.47
N ALA A 40 -3.86 -12.56 3.08
CA ALA A 40 -4.62 -12.82 4.31
C ALA A 40 -5.66 -13.92 4.12
N SER A 41 -6.49 -13.81 3.09
CA SER A 41 -7.56 -14.77 2.79
C SER A 41 -7.04 -16.19 2.57
N SER A 42 -5.86 -16.33 1.94
CA SER A 42 -5.26 -17.64 1.67
C SER A 42 -5.00 -18.45 2.95
N GLN A 43 -4.60 -17.79 4.05
CA GLN A 43 -4.34 -18.47 5.32
C GLN A 43 -5.65 -18.92 5.99
N PHE A 44 -6.66 -18.06 5.98
CA PHE A 44 -7.98 -18.43 6.50
C PHE A 44 -8.60 -19.59 5.72
N ILE A 45 -8.47 -19.59 4.39
CA ILE A 45 -8.91 -20.70 3.57
C ILE A 45 -8.16 -21.98 3.97
N GLN A 46 -6.83 -21.94 4.12
CA GLN A 46 -6.07 -23.13 4.53
C GLN A 46 -6.49 -23.67 5.91
N ILE A 47 -6.72 -22.81 6.90
CA ILE A 47 -7.04 -23.22 8.28
C ILE A 47 -8.50 -23.68 8.42
N PHE A 48 -9.43 -22.99 7.76
CA PHE A 48 -10.86 -23.17 7.98
C PHE A 48 -11.58 -23.96 6.90
N SER A 49 -10.95 -24.17 5.74
CA SER A 49 -11.52 -25.08 4.73
C SER A 49 -11.39 -26.55 5.15
N GLY A 50 -12.36 -27.36 4.72
CA GLY A 50 -12.36 -28.81 4.96
C GLY A 50 -12.89 -29.24 6.33
N ARG A 51 -13.21 -30.53 6.43
CA ARG A 51 -13.66 -31.18 7.67
C ARG A 51 -12.45 -31.55 8.52
N MET A 52 -12.35 -30.98 9.71
CA MET A 52 -11.35 -31.32 10.72
C MET A 52 -11.95 -31.19 12.13
N SER A 53 -11.44 -31.97 13.08
CA SER A 53 -11.83 -31.83 14.49
C SER A 53 -11.32 -30.50 15.06
N ALA A 54 -11.97 -30.01 16.11
CA ALA A 54 -11.56 -28.76 16.77
C ALA A 54 -10.10 -28.82 17.26
N GLY A 55 -9.69 -29.94 17.86
CA GLY A 55 -8.30 -30.13 18.33
C GLY A 55 -7.29 -30.07 17.19
N LYS A 56 -7.56 -30.73 16.05
CA LYS A 56 -6.68 -30.68 14.88
C LYS A 56 -6.59 -29.27 14.30
N ARG A 57 -7.70 -28.53 14.27
CA ARG A 57 -7.70 -27.13 13.83
C ARG A 57 -6.86 -26.22 14.73
N LEU A 58 -6.99 -26.38 16.04
CA LEU A 58 -6.17 -25.65 17.02
C LEU A 58 -4.68 -25.97 16.85
N GLN A 59 -4.34 -27.24 16.62
CA GLN A 59 -2.97 -27.65 16.31
C GLN A 59 -2.47 -26.98 15.02
N THR A 60 -3.25 -26.98 13.94
CA THR A 60 -2.89 -26.29 12.69
C THR A 60 -2.66 -24.79 12.89
N ILE A 61 -3.48 -24.13 13.70
CA ILE A 61 -3.31 -22.70 14.05
C ILE A 61 -2.00 -22.50 14.84
N TYR A 62 -1.72 -23.38 15.80
CA TYR A 62 -0.53 -23.29 16.65
C TYR A 62 0.77 -23.54 15.85
N GLU A 63 0.75 -24.51 14.95
CA GLU A 63 1.89 -24.87 14.08
C GLU A 63 2.07 -23.92 12.89
N HIS A 64 1.13 -23.00 12.68
CA HIS A 64 1.21 -22.04 11.57
C HIS A 64 2.35 -21.05 11.78
N ASP A 65 3.10 -20.78 10.71
CA ASP A 65 4.19 -19.80 10.71
C ASP A 65 3.64 -18.37 10.59
N TRP A 66 3.15 -17.86 11.71
CA TRP A 66 2.61 -16.51 11.82
C TRP A 66 3.66 -15.42 11.56
N GLU A 67 4.94 -15.71 11.79
CA GLU A 67 6.02 -14.77 11.53
C GLU A 67 6.19 -14.55 10.03
N LYS A 68 6.32 -15.64 9.26
CA LYS A 68 6.41 -15.57 7.79
C LYS A 68 5.15 -14.97 7.18
N PHE A 69 3.98 -15.26 7.71
CA PHE A 69 2.75 -14.59 7.31
C PHE A 69 2.82 -13.07 7.55
N GLY A 70 3.25 -12.65 8.74
CA GLY A 70 3.45 -11.23 9.06
C GLY A 70 4.45 -10.54 8.12
N GLN A 71 5.57 -11.20 7.81
CA GLN A 71 6.56 -10.70 6.86
C GLN A 71 5.96 -10.55 5.44
N ALA A 72 5.16 -11.51 4.98
CA ALA A 72 4.50 -11.45 3.68
C ALA A 72 3.50 -10.28 3.61
N MET A 73 2.71 -10.07 4.67
CA MET A 73 1.80 -8.92 4.78
C MET A 73 2.54 -7.59 4.77
N ALA A 74 3.62 -7.47 5.55
CA ALA A 74 4.45 -6.26 5.60
C ALA A 74 5.10 -5.95 4.24
N SER A 75 5.52 -6.99 3.51
CA SER A 75 6.11 -6.85 2.18
C SER A 75 5.16 -6.22 1.16
N SER A 76 3.85 -6.56 1.23
CA SER A 76 2.84 -5.94 0.37
C SER A 76 2.80 -4.42 0.56
N HIS A 77 2.79 -3.96 1.81
CA HIS A 77 2.80 -2.53 2.12
C HIS A 77 4.10 -1.85 1.68
N PHE A 78 5.24 -2.49 1.91
CA PHE A 78 6.54 -1.97 1.49
C PHE A 78 6.58 -1.75 -0.03
N VAL A 79 6.18 -2.76 -0.82
CA VAL A 79 6.14 -2.69 -2.28
C VAL A 79 5.18 -1.59 -2.75
N THR A 80 3.99 -1.47 -2.14
CA THR A 80 3.06 -0.39 -2.49
C THR A 80 3.66 0.99 -2.23
N LYS A 81 4.31 1.21 -1.08
CA LYS A 81 4.95 2.49 -0.75
C LYS A 81 6.07 2.83 -1.71
N GLU A 82 6.91 1.85 -2.07
CA GLU A 82 8.00 2.01 -3.04
C GLU A 82 7.46 2.42 -4.43
N LEU A 83 6.36 1.82 -4.88
CA LEU A 83 5.73 2.19 -6.14
C LEU A 83 5.19 3.63 -6.11
N VAL A 84 4.53 4.02 -5.03
CA VAL A 84 4.07 5.41 -4.83
C VAL A 84 5.25 6.38 -4.79
N ASN A 85 6.33 6.01 -4.10
CA ASN A 85 7.56 6.81 -4.01
C ASN A 85 8.14 7.10 -5.41
N ARG A 86 8.24 6.09 -6.28
CA ARG A 86 8.73 6.26 -7.65
C ARG A 86 7.86 7.18 -8.50
N ILE A 87 6.53 7.11 -8.33
CA ILE A 87 5.60 8.01 -9.04
C ILE A 87 5.80 9.44 -8.54
N ALA A 88 5.88 9.63 -7.23
CA ALA A 88 6.13 10.93 -6.62
C ALA A 88 7.50 11.51 -7.01
N ASP A 89 8.54 10.67 -7.09
CA ASP A 89 9.89 11.05 -7.51
C ASP A 89 9.90 11.55 -8.96
N LYS A 90 9.22 10.82 -9.86
CA LYS A 90 9.04 11.26 -11.24
C LYS A 90 8.28 12.58 -11.31
N ALA A 91 7.19 12.71 -10.56
CA ALA A 91 6.32 13.88 -10.60
C ALA A 91 7.01 15.13 -10.02
N ARG A 92 7.81 15.01 -8.94
CA ARG A 92 8.58 16.16 -8.40
C ARG A 92 9.67 16.64 -9.35
N LEU A 93 10.19 15.77 -10.21
CA LEU A 93 11.24 16.11 -11.18
C LEU A 93 10.69 16.78 -12.43
N THR A 94 9.41 16.58 -12.75
CA THR A 94 8.78 17.10 -13.98
C THR A 94 7.79 18.24 -13.75
N SER A 95 7.28 18.41 -12.54
CA SER A 95 6.38 19.51 -12.14
C SER A 95 7.15 20.76 -11.72
N ARG A 96 6.42 21.87 -11.50
CA ARG A 96 6.98 23.17 -11.07
C ARG A 96 6.07 23.85 -10.05
N GLY A 97 6.64 24.74 -9.25
CA GLY A 97 5.91 25.53 -8.26
C GLY A 97 5.22 24.66 -7.21
N LYS A 98 3.99 25.01 -6.83
CA LYS A 98 3.20 24.32 -5.79
C LYS A 98 3.02 22.82 -6.03
N GLU A 99 2.90 22.39 -7.30
CA GLU A 99 2.78 20.97 -7.62
C GLU A 99 4.07 20.21 -7.31
N GLN A 100 5.23 20.84 -7.54
CA GLN A 100 6.52 20.25 -7.18
C GLN A 100 6.68 20.11 -5.66
N ASP A 101 6.25 21.13 -4.91
CA ASP A 101 6.30 21.10 -3.43
C ASP A 101 5.40 19.99 -2.87
N PHE A 102 4.20 19.83 -3.45
CA PHE A 102 3.32 18.70 -3.14
C PHE A 102 4.01 17.36 -3.38
N TRP A 103 4.56 17.14 -4.57
CA TRP A 103 5.20 15.87 -4.91
C TRP A 103 6.46 15.58 -4.10
N LYS A 104 7.20 16.62 -3.70
CA LYS A 104 8.32 16.49 -2.77
C LYS A 104 7.84 15.98 -1.41
N CYS A 105 6.76 16.53 -0.87
CA CYS A 105 6.17 16.03 0.37
C CYS A 105 5.73 14.56 0.26
N VAL A 106 5.07 14.18 -0.83
CA VAL A 106 4.64 12.78 -1.06
C VAL A 106 5.84 11.84 -1.17
N TYR A 107 6.90 12.26 -1.87
CA TYR A 107 8.15 11.51 -1.98
C TYR A 107 8.80 11.31 -0.60
N ASP A 108 8.89 12.36 0.21
CA ASP A 108 9.49 12.28 1.55
C ASP A 108 8.64 11.40 2.50
N ALA A 109 7.30 11.48 2.40
CA ALA A 109 6.37 10.67 3.19
C ALA A 109 6.43 9.16 2.89
N THR A 110 6.96 8.78 1.72
CA THR A 110 6.98 7.39 1.25
C THR A 110 8.35 6.73 1.40
N ARG A 111 9.35 7.47 1.89
CA ARG A 111 10.74 7.03 2.04
C ARG A 111 11.01 6.18 3.29
N TYR A 112 10.09 6.21 4.26
CA TYR A 112 10.13 5.49 5.53
C TYR A 112 8.85 4.70 5.72
#